data_AF-A0A7Z3C6U7-F1
#
_entry.id   AF-A0A7Z3C6U7-F1
#
_cell.length_a   1.000
_cell.length_b   1.000
_cell.length_c   1.000
_cell.angle_alpha   90.00
_cell.angle_beta   90.00
_cell.angle_gamma   90.00
#
_symmetry.space_group_name_H-M   'P 1'
#
loop_
_entity.id
_entity.type
_entity.pdbx_description
1 polymer ?
#
loop_
_entity_poly.entity_id
_entity_poly.type
_entity_poly.pdbx_seq_one_letter_code
_entity_poly.pdbx_strand_id
1 'polypeptide(L)' 'MAKKAEYLVIDGCVQDGRSVVVKGEPYSPPSKEVADALLAEGRIAAIKDPRAQQLLRDNPATVDDGE' A
#
# COMPACT_ATOMS: atom_id res chain seq x y z
N MET A 1 6.35 -20.76 -3.35
CA MET A 1 7.22 -19.60 -3.12
C MET A 1 6.33 -18.39 -2.84
N ALA A 2 6.09 -18.08 -1.57
CA ALA A 2 5.18 -17.00 -1.18
C ALA A 2 5.93 -15.66 -1.29
N LYS A 3 5.56 -14.83 -2.27
CA LYS A 3 6.06 -13.47 -2.38
C LYS A 3 5.56 -12.69 -1.16
N LYS A 4 6.49 -12.18 -0.35
CA LYS A 4 6.16 -11.31 0.77
C LYS A 4 5.42 -10.09 0.22
N ALA A 5 4.40 -9.65 0.96
CA ALA A 5 3.73 -8.38 0.68
C ALA A 5 4.75 -7.25 0.72
N GLU A 6 5.06 -6.67 -0.45
CA GLU A 6 6.09 -5.63 -0.61
C GLU A 6 5.47 -4.27 -0.98
N TYR A 7 4.15 -4.09 -0.92
CA TYR A 7 3.48 -2.90 -1.43
C TYR A 7 2.75 -2.11 -0.34
N LEU A 8 2.66 -0.80 -0.55
CA LEU A 8 1.92 0.16 0.25
C LEU A 8 0.90 0.83 -0.66
N VAL A 9 -0.33 1.02 -0.19
CA VAL A 9 -1.28 1.87 -0.90
C VAL A 9 -0.79 3.30 -0.79
N ILE A 10 -0.51 3.93 -1.92
CA ILE A 10 -0.03 5.31 -1.95
C ILE A 10 -1.10 6.28 -2.45
N ASP A 11 -2.15 5.78 -3.08
CA ASP A 11 -3.21 6.60 -3.63
C ASP A 11 -4.57 5.92 -3.51
N GLY A 12 -5.56 6.67 -3.01
CA GLY A 12 -6.92 6.19 -2.78
C GLY A 12 -7.03 5.06 -1.77
N CYS A 13 -7.83 4.06 -2.11
CA CYS A 13 -7.98 2.81 -1.37
C CYS A 13 -8.06 1.63 -2.34
N VAL A 14 -7.57 0.48 -1.88
CA VAL A 14 -7.63 -0.80 -2.59
C VAL A 14 -8.66 -1.67 -1.88
N GLN A 15 -9.67 -2.11 -2.61
CA GLN A 15 -10.66 -3.04 -2.09
C GLN A 15 -10.34 -4.46 -2.54
N ASP A 16 -9.91 -5.27 -1.59
CA ASP A 16 -9.63 -6.69 -1.79
C ASP A 16 -10.78 -7.52 -1.20
N GLY A 17 -11.76 -7.80 -2.07
CA GLY A 17 -12.99 -8.50 -1.69
C GLY A 17 -13.74 -7.77 -0.58
N ARG A 18 -13.51 -8.20 0.67
CA ARG A 18 -14.18 -7.69 1.88
C ARG A 18 -13.32 -6.75 2.72
N SER A 19 -12.02 -6.66 2.42
CA SER A 19 -11.09 -5.76 3.11
C SER A 19 -10.83 -4.53 2.26
N VAL A 20 -10.89 -3.36 2.86
CA VAL A 20 -10.49 -2.10 2.22
C VAL A 20 -9.19 -1.67 2.86
N VAL A 21 -8.14 -1.53 2.05
CA VAL A 21 -6.82 -1.08 2.46
C VAL A 21 -6.64 0.35 1.96
N VAL A 22 -6.47 1.30 2.87
CA VAL A 22 -6.42 2.73 2.53
C VAL A 22 -4.99 3.21 2.32
N LYS A 23 -4.84 4.40 1.72
CA LYS A 23 -3.56 5.08 1.55
C LYS A 23 -2.77 5.12 2.87
N GLY A 24 -1.53 4.65 2.83
CA GLY A 24 -0.63 4.52 3.98
C GLY A 24 -0.61 3.12 4.60
N GLU A 25 -1.52 2.24 4.20
CA GLU A 25 -1.53 0.87 4.68
C GLU A 25 -0.75 -0.08 3.77
N PRO A 26 -0.06 -1.08 4.36
CA PRO A 26 0.59 -2.14 3.60
C PRO A 26 -0.46 -3.02 2.90
N TYR A 27 -0.30 -3.19 1.60
CA TYR A 27 -1.17 -4.03 0.78
C TYR A 27 -0.42 -5.25 0.25
N SER A 28 -1.02 -6.42 0.43
CA SER A 28 -0.54 -7.67 -0.14
C SER A 28 -1.46 -8.09 -1.29
N PRO A 29 -1.08 -7.89 -2.55
CA PRO A 29 -1.90 -8.34 -3.66
C PRO A 29 -2.04 -9.88 -3.66
N PRO A 30 -3.23 -10.42 -3.92
CA PRO A 30 -3.49 -11.86 -3.94
C PRO A 30 -2.88 -12.55 -5.17
N SER A 31 -2.58 -11.80 -6.23
CA SER A 31 -2.00 -12.31 -7.48
C SER A 31 -1.13 -11.25 -8.17
N LYS A 32 -0.20 -11.69 -9.02
CA LYS A 32 0.71 -10.77 -9.73
C LYS A 32 -0.05 -9.82 -10.67
N GLU A 33 -1.11 -10.28 -11.32
CA GLU A 33 -1.96 -9.45 -12.18
C GLU A 33 -2.60 -8.29 -11.41
N VAL A 34 -3.10 -8.55 -10.19
CA VAL A 34 -3.67 -7.51 -9.31
C VAL A 34 -2.57 -6.53 -8.87
N ALA A 35 -1.39 -7.05 -8.52
CA ALA A 35 -0.24 -6.19 -8.18
C ALA A 35 0.12 -5.25 -9.33
N ASP A 36 0.24 -5.79 -10.54
CA ASP A 36 0.65 -5.05 -11.74
C ASP A 36 -0.40 -4.01 -12.14
N ALA A 37 -1.70 -4.36 -12.10
CA ALA A 37 -2.79 -3.42 -12.36
C ALA A 37 -2.77 -2.24 -11.38
N LEU A 38 -2.68 -2.51 -10.07
CA LEU A 38 -2.65 -1.46 -9.06
C LEU A 38 -1.37 -0.61 -9.09
N LEU A 39 -0.23 -1.22 -9.45
CA LEU A 39 1.03 -0.51 -9.69
C LEU A 39 0.94 0.38 -10.94
N ALA A 40 0.36 -0.11 -12.03
CA ALA A 40 0.18 0.61 -13.27
C ALA A 40 -0.82 1.77 -13.12
N GLU A 41 -1.86 1.59 -12.32
CA GLU A 41 -2.76 2.67 -11.89
C GLU A 41 -2.07 3.69 -10.97
N GLY A 42 -0.94 3.34 -10.34
CA GLY A 42 -0.27 4.18 -9.35
C GLY A 42 -0.97 4.19 -7.99
N ARG A 43 -1.87 3.23 -7.75
CA ARG A 43 -2.67 3.07 -6.53
C ARG A 43 -1.84 2.51 -5.38
N ILE A 44 -0.96 1.56 -5.69
CA ILE A 44 0.03 1.01 -4.77
C ILE A 44 1.44 1.27 -5.29
N ALA A 45 2.41 1.33 -4.38
CA ALA A 45 3.83 1.36 -4.71
C ALA A 45 4.58 0.39 -3.81
N ALA A 46 5.76 -0.06 -4.25
CA ALA A 46 6.58 -0.92 -3.41
C ALA A 46 6.99 -0.16 -2.13
N ILE A 47 7.10 -0.82 -0.98
CA ILE A 47 7.54 -0.20 0.30
C ILE A 47 8.94 0.43 0.16
N LYS A 48 9.77 -0.13 -0.73
CA LYS A 48 11.09 0.41 -1.10
C LYS A 48 11.05 1.59 -2.06
N ASP A 49 9.88 1.92 -2.60
CA ASP A 49 9.69 3.05 -3.49
C ASP A 49 9.68 4.37 -2.68
N PRO A 50 10.33 5.43 -3.18
CA PRO A 50 10.34 6.72 -2.50
C PRO A 50 8.93 7.29 -2.27
N ARG A 51 7.95 6.96 -3.12
CA ARG A 51 6.56 7.40 -2.92
C ARG A 51 5.94 6.76 -1.69
N ALA A 52 6.16 5.47 -1.48
CA ALA A 52 5.67 4.75 -0.29
C ALA A 52 6.39 5.23 0.98
N GLN A 53 7.72 5.39 0.93
CA GLN A 53 8.49 5.94 2.06
C GLN A 53 8.07 7.35 2.44
N GLN A 54 7.85 8.22 1.44
CA GLN A 54 7.41 9.59 1.69
C GLN A 54 6.03 9.58 2.36
N LEU A 55 5.16 8.65 2.00
CA LEU A 55 3.82 8.54 2.55
C LEU A 55 3.80 8.03 3.99
N LEU A 56 4.65 7.05 4.31
CA LEU A 56 4.91 6.62 5.69
C LEU A 56 5.46 7.77 6.54
N ARG A 57 6.19 8.71 5.94
CA ARG A 57 6.75 9.88 6.61
C ARG A 57 5.74 11.03 6.76
N ASP A 58 4.87 11.21 5.78
CA ASP A 58 3.90 12.32 5.69
C ASP A 58 2.62 12.02 6.47
N ASN A 59 2.22 10.76 6.55
CA ASN A 59 1.03 10.32 7.27
C ASN A 59 1.41 9.47 8.50
N PRO A 60 1.79 10.10 9.63
CA PRO A 60 2.05 9.40 10.88
C PRO A 60 0.78 8.83 11.54
N ALA A 61 -0.41 8.98 10.94
CA ALA A 61 -1.68 8.56 11.53
C ALA A 61 -1.86 7.03 11.70
N THR A 62 -0.87 6.20 11.38
CA THR A 62 -0.80 4.78 11.78
C THR A 62 0.16 4.53 12.95
N VAL A 63 0.87 5.56 13.42
CA VAL A 63 1.45 5.65 14.77
C VAL A 63 0.59 6.61 15.58
N ASP A 64 -0.48 6.09 16.16
CA ASP A 64 -1.15 6.76 17.28
C ASP A 64 -0.16 6.86 18.45
N ASP A 65 0.34 8.08 18.70
CA ASP A 65 0.72 8.70 20.00
C ASP A 65 1.47 10.01 19.63
N GLY A 66 1.14 11.23 20.05
CA GLY A 66 0.26 11.79 21.06
C GLY A 66 0.60 13.30 21.09
N GLU A 67 -0.37 14.10 21.49
CA GLU A 67 -0.35 15.58 21.57
C GLU A 67 0.80 16.19 22.40
#